data_AF-A0A1E5GJR4-F1
#
_entry.id   AF-A0A1E5GJR4-F1
#
_cell.length_a   1.000
_cell.length_b   1.000
_cell.length_c   1.000
_cell.angle_alpha   90.00
_cell.angle_beta   90.00
_cell.angle_gamma   90.00
#
_symmetry.space_group_name_H-M   'P 1'
#
loop_
_entity.id
_entity.type
_entity.pdbx_description
1 polymer ?
#
loop_
_entity_poly.entity_id
_entity_poly.type
_entity_poly.pdbx_seq_one_letter_code
_entity_poly.pdbx_strand_id
1 'polypeptide(L)'
;MNYSHFTIDERACIALYLEKQLSIPKISELIGRHFSSVYREIKRNSDENGKYDPSLAEVKASIRQTNRKNHIKYTVVRKKKIEKGLLQKWSPEQIVGHYREVDGEFVCHKTVYRWIRQGKLLQGDISVLRRKGKKYKRRTDVNRMSGGKSIHDRPKEAKERIRVGDWELDTVVGCKGTKSCLLTIVDRKSRYLKSMLLPDRKANRVAKAIELLLKNEVVHTLTADNGKEFSDFRQVERKLNTDVFFADPYASWQRGTNENTNGLLREFIPKGKDIGTYTEEQLQEYVHMINTRPRKTLGYQTASNVYLSPT
;
A
#
# COMPACT_ATOMS: atom_id res chain seq x y z
N MET A 1 27.41 -6.60 -16.62
CA MET A 1 28.28 -5.58 -17.25
C MET A 1 27.68 -4.21 -17.03
N ASN A 2 28.33 -3.35 -16.24
CA ASN A 2 27.95 -1.94 -16.17
C ASN A 2 28.37 -1.27 -17.47
N TYR A 3 27.40 -0.76 -18.23
CA TYR A 3 27.66 0.03 -19.43
C TYR A 3 28.17 1.41 -19.00
N SER A 4 29.46 1.68 -19.22
CA SER A 4 30.06 3.01 -19.02
C SER A 4 30.25 3.69 -20.37
N HIS A 5 29.85 4.95 -20.45
CA HIS A 5 30.12 5.80 -21.62
C HIS A 5 31.61 6.14 -21.71
N PHE A 6 32.11 6.43 -22.91
CA PHE A 6 33.46 6.98 -23.11
C PHE A 6 33.56 8.34 -22.41
N THR A 7 34.65 8.57 -21.67
CA THR A 7 34.96 9.88 -21.09
C THR A 7 35.58 10.80 -22.13
N ILE A 8 35.66 12.10 -21.84
CA ILE A 8 36.34 13.04 -22.73
C ILE A 8 37.81 12.69 -22.93
N ASP A 9 38.50 12.23 -21.87
CA ASP A 9 39.90 11.81 -21.92
C ASP A 9 40.08 10.59 -22.82
N GLU A 10 39.20 9.59 -22.70
CA GLU A 10 39.22 8.42 -23.59
C GLU A 10 39.01 8.81 -25.05
N ARG A 11 38.13 9.81 -25.32
CA ARG A 11 37.93 10.32 -26.68
C ARG A 11 39.14 11.09 -27.20
N ALA A 12 39.81 11.86 -26.35
CA ALA A 12 41.06 12.53 -26.70
C ALA A 12 42.15 11.51 -27.06
N CYS A 13 42.27 10.42 -26.28
CA CYS A 13 43.18 9.32 -26.60
C CYS A 13 42.84 8.65 -27.94
N ILE A 14 41.55 8.40 -28.24
CA ILE A 14 41.12 7.85 -29.53
C ILE A 14 41.58 8.76 -30.68
N ALA A 15 41.36 10.07 -30.58
CA ALA A 15 41.77 11.03 -31.62
C ALA A 15 43.30 11.00 -31.85
N LEU A 16 44.09 11.08 -30.77
CA LEU A 16 45.55 11.03 -30.84
C LEU A 16 46.08 9.73 -31.47
N TYR A 17 45.46 8.58 -31.17
CA TYR A 17 45.88 7.32 -31.75
C TYR A 17 45.46 7.14 -33.21
N LEU A 18 44.34 7.73 -33.63
CA LEU A 18 43.94 7.76 -35.03
C LEU A 18 44.88 8.65 -35.88
N GLU A 19 45.33 9.80 -35.35
CA GLU A 19 46.34 10.64 -36.00
C GLU A 19 47.67 9.90 -36.20
N LYS A 20 48.04 9.07 -35.22
CA LYS A 20 49.20 8.17 -35.30
C LYS A 20 48.97 6.92 -36.15
N GLN A 21 47.84 6.83 -36.86
CA GLN A 21 47.48 5.73 -37.76
C GLN A 21 47.46 4.34 -37.10
N LEU A 22 47.17 4.27 -35.80
CA LEU A 22 47.01 2.97 -35.13
C LEU A 22 45.73 2.27 -35.57
N SER A 23 45.79 0.93 -35.63
CA SER A 23 44.62 0.12 -35.91
C SER A 23 43.62 0.14 -34.75
N ILE A 24 42.32 0.06 -35.06
CA ILE A 24 41.25 0.03 -34.05
C ILE A 24 41.44 -1.09 -33.00
N PRO A 25 41.92 -2.30 -33.33
CA PRO A 25 42.28 -3.31 -32.33
C PRO A 25 43.35 -2.81 -31.35
N LYS A 26 44.37 -2.10 -31.84
CA LYS A 26 45.44 -1.58 -30.98
C LYS A 26 44.95 -0.44 -30.08
N ILE A 27 44.09 0.44 -30.61
CA ILE A 27 43.43 1.50 -29.83
C ILE A 27 42.57 0.89 -28.71
N SER A 28 41.84 -0.17 -29.03
CA SER A 28 41.02 -0.93 -28.07
C SER A 28 41.84 -1.50 -26.92
N GLU A 29 43.02 -2.07 -27.21
CA GLU A 29 43.97 -2.55 -26.21
C GLU A 29 44.51 -1.42 -25.33
N LEU A 30 44.95 -0.31 -25.94
CA LEU A 30 45.57 0.83 -25.23
C LEU A 30 44.60 1.55 -24.29
N ILE A 31 43.32 1.65 -24.65
CA ILE A 31 42.29 2.33 -23.84
C ILE A 31 41.59 1.34 -22.90
N GLY A 32 41.86 0.03 -23.01
CA GLY A 32 41.21 -0.99 -22.19
C GLY A 32 39.70 -1.13 -22.46
N ARG A 33 39.26 -0.86 -23.70
CA ARG A 33 37.85 -0.93 -24.12
C ARG A 33 37.65 -2.02 -25.15
N HIS A 34 36.49 -2.66 -25.16
CA HIS A 34 36.18 -3.69 -26.16
C HIS A 34 36.22 -3.13 -27.59
N PHE A 35 36.77 -3.89 -28.54
CA PHE A 35 36.94 -3.51 -29.94
C PHE A 35 35.66 -2.93 -30.55
N SER A 36 34.53 -3.62 -30.42
CA SER A 36 33.27 -3.17 -30.99
C SER A 36 32.76 -1.86 -30.37
N SER A 37 33.15 -1.53 -29.13
CA SER A 37 32.78 -0.26 -28.50
C SER A 37 33.56 0.88 -29.12
N VAL A 38 34.87 0.72 -29.29
CA VAL A 38 35.74 1.72 -29.95
C VAL A 38 35.33 1.93 -31.40
N TYR A 39 35.11 0.84 -32.14
CA TYR A 39 34.63 0.91 -33.52
C TYR A 39 33.30 1.66 -33.64
N ARG A 40 32.31 1.34 -32.78
CA ARG A 40 31.01 2.03 -32.78
C ARG A 40 31.13 3.48 -32.35
N GLU A 41 32.01 3.80 -31.42
CA GLU A 41 32.24 5.18 -30.97
C GLU A 41 32.76 6.02 -32.14
N ILE A 42 33.81 5.57 -32.82
CA ILE A 42 34.39 6.27 -33.99
C ILE A 42 33.32 6.41 -35.08
N LYS A 43 32.73 5.30 -35.52
CA LYS A 43 31.74 5.28 -36.61
C LYS A 43 30.54 6.20 -36.37
N ARG A 44 30.10 6.34 -35.11
CA ARG A 44 28.90 7.13 -34.78
C ARG A 44 29.22 8.60 -34.55
N ASN A 45 30.47 8.97 -34.33
CA ASN A 45 30.83 10.31 -33.85
C ASN A 45 31.73 11.10 -34.80
N SER A 46 32.40 10.44 -35.75
CA SER A 46 33.11 11.14 -36.83
C SER A 46 32.20 12.09 -37.60
N ASP A 47 32.79 13.16 -38.13
CA ASP A 47 32.11 14.11 -39.03
C ASP A 47 31.79 13.49 -40.41
N GLU A 48 31.21 14.28 -41.30
CA GLU A 48 30.84 13.86 -42.65
C GLU A 48 32.04 13.44 -43.52
N ASN A 49 33.23 13.93 -43.19
CA ASN A 49 34.49 13.60 -43.85
C ASN A 49 35.22 12.41 -43.19
N GLY A 50 34.61 11.81 -42.15
CA GLY A 50 35.17 10.68 -41.41
C GLY A 50 36.19 11.07 -40.33
N LYS A 51 36.47 12.36 -40.13
CA LYS A 51 37.41 12.83 -39.11
C LYS A 51 36.78 12.71 -37.72
N TYR A 52 37.54 12.16 -36.78
CA TYR A 52 37.10 11.99 -35.40
C TYR A 52 37.61 13.14 -34.54
N ASP A 53 36.69 13.94 -34.00
CA ASP A 53 36.97 15.03 -33.07
C ASP A 53 36.37 14.72 -31.68
N PRO A 54 37.14 14.80 -30.58
CA PRO A 54 36.65 14.48 -29.23
C PRO A 54 35.47 15.35 -28.78
N SER A 55 35.50 16.65 -29.08
CA SER A 55 34.47 17.60 -28.65
C SER A 55 33.17 17.36 -29.40
N LEU A 56 33.25 17.16 -30.72
CA LEU A 56 32.13 16.79 -31.56
C LEU A 56 31.52 15.44 -31.13
N ALA A 57 32.37 14.47 -30.78
CA ALA A 57 31.95 13.17 -30.31
C ALA A 57 31.20 13.25 -28.97
N GLU A 58 31.66 14.09 -28.04
CA GLU A 58 30.96 14.38 -26.78
C GLU A 58 29.58 15.01 -27.05
N VAL A 59 29.53 16.04 -27.91
CA VAL A 59 28.27 16.71 -28.29
C VAL A 59 27.29 15.72 -28.93
N LYS A 60 27.73 14.92 -29.92
CA LYS A 60 26.89 13.91 -30.57
C LYS A 60 26.42 12.81 -29.60
N ALA A 61 27.29 12.37 -28.69
CA ALA A 61 26.92 11.40 -27.66
C ALA A 61 25.86 11.96 -26.70
N SER A 62 26.05 13.21 -26.24
CA SER A 62 25.12 13.94 -25.38
C SER A 62 23.76 14.17 -26.05
N ILE A 63 23.74 14.64 -27.30
CA ILE A 63 22.50 14.81 -28.08
C ILE A 63 21.77 13.46 -28.20
N ARG A 64 22.47 12.38 -28.54
CA ARG A 64 21.84 11.05 -28.62
C ARG A 64 21.31 10.58 -27.28
N GLN A 65 22.00 10.85 -26.17
CA GLN A 65 21.54 10.51 -24.84
C GLN A 65 20.25 11.27 -24.48
N THR A 66 20.19 12.56 -24.79
CA THR A 66 19.00 13.40 -24.60
C THR A 66 17.84 12.96 -25.49
N ASN A 67 18.14 12.61 -26.74
CA ASN A 67 17.18 12.15 -27.75
C ASN A 67 16.80 10.67 -27.61
N ARG A 68 17.34 9.93 -26.63
CA ARG A 68 16.86 8.58 -26.33
C ARG A 68 15.36 8.68 -26.06
N LYS A 69 14.57 7.95 -26.84
CA LYS A 69 13.13 7.75 -26.60
C LYS A 69 12.96 7.07 -25.24
N ASN A 70 13.04 7.84 -24.16
CA ASN A 70 12.60 7.38 -22.86
C ASN A 70 11.10 7.13 -23.02
N HIS A 71 10.62 5.93 -22.73
CA HIS A 71 9.18 5.75 -22.48
C HIS A 71 8.77 6.86 -21.53
N ILE A 72 7.88 7.76 -21.96
CA ILE A 72 7.43 8.89 -21.16
C ILE A 72 6.61 8.30 -20.02
N LYS A 73 7.29 7.99 -18.92
CA LYS A 73 6.68 7.39 -17.72
C LYS A 73 5.79 8.42 -17.04
N TYR A 74 6.23 9.67 -17.01
CA TYR A 74 5.53 10.77 -16.35
C TYR A 74 4.63 11.52 -17.35
N THR A 75 3.32 11.26 -17.27
CA THR A 75 2.29 11.94 -18.08
C THR A 75 1.31 12.67 -17.18
N VAL A 76 0.62 13.69 -17.70
CA VAL A 76 -0.40 14.44 -16.95
C VAL A 76 -1.51 13.52 -16.43
N VAL A 77 -1.94 12.56 -17.24
CA VAL A 77 -2.96 11.57 -16.85
C VAL A 77 -2.49 10.71 -15.68
N ARG A 78 -1.28 10.15 -15.74
CA ARG A 78 -0.72 9.35 -14.64
C ARG A 78 -0.49 10.19 -13.39
N LYS A 79 -0.02 11.44 -13.54
CA LYS A 79 0.12 12.38 -12.43
C LYS A 79 -1.21 12.55 -11.70
N LYS A 80 -2.28 12.91 -12.41
CA LYS A 80 -3.61 13.10 -11.83
C LYS A 80 -4.14 11.85 -11.14
N LYS A 81 -3.99 10.67 -11.77
CA LYS A 81 -4.37 9.37 -11.18
C LYS A 81 -3.63 9.10 -9.85
N ILE A 82 -2.32 9.33 -9.83
CA ILE A 82 -1.50 9.12 -8.63
C ILE A 82 -1.87 10.12 -7.53
N GLU A 83 -1.97 11.40 -7.86
CA GLU A 83 -2.31 12.45 -6.88
C GLU A 83 -3.69 12.23 -6.28
N LYS A 84 -4.70 11.83 -7.09
CA LYS A 84 -6.02 11.45 -6.61
C LYS A 84 -5.95 10.32 -5.57
N GLY A 85 -5.23 9.24 -5.87
CA GLY A 85 -5.07 8.13 -4.94
C GLY A 85 -4.33 8.52 -3.65
N LEU A 86 -3.29 9.34 -3.76
CA LEU A 86 -2.54 9.84 -2.60
C LEU A 86 -3.41 10.69 -1.67
N LEU A 87 -4.26 11.56 -2.23
CA LEU A 87 -5.21 12.38 -1.46
C LEU A 87 -6.25 11.50 -0.74
N GLN A 88 -6.63 10.37 -1.34
CA GLN A 88 -7.46 9.33 -0.71
C GLN A 88 -6.70 8.43 0.28
N LYS A 89 -5.46 8.78 0.64
CA LYS A 89 -4.57 8.03 1.55
C LYS A 89 -4.19 6.63 1.04
N TRP A 90 -4.28 6.38 -0.27
CA TRP A 90 -3.78 5.12 -0.85
C TRP A 90 -2.26 5.13 -0.87
N SER A 91 -1.65 3.99 -0.56
CA SER A 91 -0.20 3.84 -0.71
C SER A 91 0.19 3.80 -2.20
N PRO A 92 1.42 4.21 -2.55
CA PRO A 92 1.95 4.05 -3.91
C PRO A 92 1.83 2.63 -4.48
N GLU A 93 1.92 1.60 -3.65
CA GLU A 93 1.71 0.21 -4.09
C GLU A 93 0.24 -0.06 -4.47
N GLN A 94 -0.71 0.44 -3.67
CA GLN A 94 -2.14 0.28 -3.95
C GLN A 94 -2.56 1.04 -5.20
N ILE A 95 -2.08 2.27 -5.37
CA ILE A 95 -2.33 3.08 -6.57
C ILE A 95 -1.84 2.35 -7.81
N VAL A 96 -0.58 1.90 -7.79
CA VAL A 96 0.02 1.19 -8.93
C VAL A 96 -0.70 -0.13 -9.20
N GLY A 97 -1.01 -0.92 -8.17
CA GLY A 97 -1.72 -2.17 -8.35
C GLY A 97 -3.11 -1.96 -8.96
N HIS A 98 -3.89 -1.03 -8.40
CA HIS A 98 -5.22 -0.70 -8.92
C HIS A 98 -5.18 -0.27 -10.39
N TYR A 99 -4.31 0.68 -10.75
CA TYR A 99 -4.24 1.15 -12.14
C TYR A 99 -3.59 0.16 -13.10
N ARG A 100 -2.88 -0.87 -12.63
CA ARG A 100 -2.44 -1.97 -13.48
C ARG A 100 -3.59 -2.88 -13.87
N GLU A 101 -4.51 -3.16 -12.94
CA GLU A 101 -5.72 -3.92 -13.26
C GLU A 101 -6.63 -3.15 -14.22
N VAL A 102 -6.71 -1.82 -14.09
CA VAL A 102 -7.60 -0.98 -14.91
C VAL A 102 -6.98 -0.60 -16.27
N ASP A 103 -5.71 -0.19 -16.30
CA ASP A 103 -5.06 0.37 -17.50
C ASP A 103 -4.03 -0.59 -18.14
N GLY A 104 -3.74 -1.74 -17.52
CA GLY A 104 -2.63 -2.61 -17.91
C GLY A 104 -1.27 -2.04 -17.50
N GLU A 105 -0.56 -1.37 -18.40
CA GLU A 105 0.80 -0.90 -18.12
C GLU A 105 0.80 0.37 -17.23
N PHE A 106 1.36 0.22 -16.03
CA PHE A 106 1.58 1.35 -15.11
C PHE A 106 2.98 1.33 -14.48
N VAL A 107 3.48 2.53 -14.13
CA VAL A 107 4.79 2.70 -13.49
C VAL A 107 4.89 1.89 -12.19
N CYS A 108 6.11 1.47 -11.80
CA CYS A 108 6.28 0.76 -10.55
C CYS A 108 6.13 1.69 -9.33
N HIS A 109 5.73 1.17 -8.17
CA HIS A 109 5.52 1.97 -6.97
C HIS A 109 6.79 2.69 -6.50
N LYS A 110 7.98 2.14 -6.76
CA LYS A 110 9.26 2.80 -6.49
C LYS A 110 9.43 4.09 -7.29
N THR A 111 8.92 4.14 -8.52
CA THR A 111 8.91 5.36 -9.35
C THR A 111 7.99 6.42 -8.75
N VAL A 112 6.83 6.03 -8.23
CA VAL A 112 5.92 6.96 -7.53
C VAL A 112 6.59 7.56 -6.30
N TYR A 113 7.23 6.74 -5.46
CA TYR A 113 8.01 7.25 -4.31
C TYR A 113 9.12 8.22 -4.74
N ARG A 114 9.83 7.92 -5.83
CA ARG A 114 10.86 8.80 -6.39
C ARG A 114 10.27 10.14 -6.82
N TRP A 115 9.12 10.14 -7.49
CA TRP A 115 8.47 11.38 -7.94
C TRP A 115 7.98 12.24 -6.79
N ILE A 116 7.48 11.64 -5.70
CA ILE A 116 7.16 12.37 -4.46
C ILE A 116 8.45 13.03 -3.91
N ARG A 117 9.53 12.27 -3.72
CA ARG A 117 10.80 12.84 -3.20
C ARG A 117 11.41 13.93 -4.07
N GLN A 118 11.16 13.90 -5.38
CA GLN A 118 11.60 14.92 -6.33
C GLN A 118 10.68 16.15 -6.40
N GLY A 119 9.60 16.20 -5.61
CA GLY A 119 8.62 17.29 -5.66
C GLY A 119 7.68 17.27 -6.87
N LYS A 120 7.74 16.23 -7.72
CA LYS A 120 6.92 16.15 -8.95
C LYS A 120 5.44 15.87 -8.67
N LEU A 121 5.15 15.22 -7.55
CA LEU A 121 3.79 14.92 -7.08
C LEU A 121 3.55 15.67 -5.78
N LEU A 122 2.45 16.42 -5.70
CA LEU A 122 2.02 17.13 -4.49
C LEU A 122 3.14 17.91 -3.78
N GLN A 123 4.05 18.52 -4.56
CA GLN A 123 5.21 19.28 -4.07
C GLN A 123 6.11 18.49 -3.09
N GLY A 124 6.03 17.16 -3.12
CA GLY A 124 6.78 16.27 -2.25
C GLY A 124 6.23 16.12 -0.84
N ASP A 125 4.96 16.48 -0.62
CA ASP A 125 4.30 16.28 0.67
C ASP A 125 4.27 14.79 1.05
N ILE A 126 4.97 14.44 2.14
CA ILE A 126 5.05 13.09 2.70
C ILE A 126 3.84 12.79 3.59
N SER A 127 3.10 13.81 4.02
CA SER A 127 1.93 13.69 4.92
C SER A 127 0.78 12.90 4.31
N VAL A 128 0.73 12.86 2.96
CA VAL A 128 -0.24 12.07 2.17
C VAL A 128 0.06 10.57 2.21
N LEU A 129 1.28 10.17 2.56
CA LEU A 129 1.64 8.77 2.70
C LEU A 129 1.12 8.22 4.03
N ARG A 130 0.47 7.05 3.96
CA ARG A 130 -0.07 6.28 5.09
C ARG A 130 0.78 6.32 6.38
N ARG A 131 2.09 6.07 6.26
CA ARG A 131 2.99 5.98 7.42
C ARG A 131 3.78 7.24 7.71
N LYS A 132 3.65 8.28 6.88
CA LYS A 132 4.41 9.54 7.03
C LYS A 132 5.91 9.31 7.29
N GLY A 133 6.50 8.29 6.65
CA GLY A 133 7.90 7.89 6.82
C GLY A 133 8.25 7.01 8.03
N LYS A 134 7.30 6.65 8.91
CA LYS A 134 7.58 5.88 10.15
C LYS A 134 7.66 4.36 9.90
N LYS A 135 8.64 3.70 10.55
CA LYS A 135 8.77 2.23 10.59
C LYS A 135 7.70 1.60 11.50
N TYR A 136 7.24 0.41 11.12
CA TYR A 136 6.27 -0.35 11.92
C TYR A 136 6.94 -0.88 13.20
N LYS A 137 6.29 -0.69 14.36
CA LYS A 137 6.69 -1.28 15.63
C LYS A 137 5.70 -2.40 15.97
N ARG A 138 6.18 -3.64 16.14
CA ARG A 138 5.37 -4.74 16.68
C ARG A 138 5.03 -4.45 18.14
N ARG A 139 3.80 -4.72 18.55
CA ARG A 139 3.36 -4.69 19.95
C ARG A 139 2.60 -5.97 20.26
N THR A 140 2.68 -6.38 21.51
CA THR A 140 1.90 -7.44 22.13
C THR A 140 1.01 -6.79 23.17
N ASP A 141 -0.30 -6.88 23.02
CA ASP A 141 -1.27 -6.43 24.03
C ASP A 141 -2.03 -7.65 24.59
N VAL A 142 -2.51 -7.51 25.83
CA VAL A 142 -2.87 -8.60 26.77
C VAL A 142 -4.33 -8.46 27.19
N ASN A 143 -5.08 -9.58 27.27
CA ASN A 143 -6.39 -9.64 27.96
C ASN A 143 -6.69 -11.06 28.50
N ARG A 144 -7.49 -11.13 29.57
CA ARG A 144 -7.92 -12.36 30.31
C ARG A 144 -9.40 -12.71 30.04
N MET A 145 -9.74 -13.95 30.37
CA MET A 145 -10.82 -14.85 29.89
C MET A 145 -12.29 -14.49 30.23
N SER A 146 -13.23 -14.96 29.39
CA SER A 146 -14.63 -15.30 29.76
C SER A 146 -15.18 -16.45 28.89
N GLY A 147 -16.20 -17.19 29.38
CA GLY A 147 -16.55 -18.56 28.94
C GLY A 147 -17.44 -18.71 27.70
N GLY A 148 -16.99 -18.22 26.54
CA GLY A 148 -17.63 -18.48 25.24
C GLY A 148 -16.99 -19.63 24.44
N LYS A 149 -17.48 -19.89 23.21
CA LYS A 149 -16.94 -20.92 22.31
C LYS A 149 -15.51 -20.58 21.88
N SER A 150 -14.62 -21.57 21.80
CA SER A 150 -13.22 -21.33 21.42
C SER A 150 -13.08 -21.03 19.93
N ILE A 151 -12.13 -20.16 19.56
CA ILE A 151 -11.77 -19.90 18.16
C ILE A 151 -11.37 -21.16 17.37
N HIS A 152 -10.93 -22.22 18.05
CA HIS A 152 -10.57 -23.49 17.40
C HIS A 152 -11.78 -24.27 16.91
N ASP A 153 -12.95 -24.04 17.51
CA ASP A 153 -14.23 -24.68 17.14
C ASP A 153 -14.91 -23.99 15.96
N ARG A 154 -14.28 -22.95 15.40
CA ARG A 154 -14.84 -22.20 14.29
C ARG A 154 -14.91 -23.05 13.03
N PRO A 155 -15.99 -22.94 12.23
CA PRO A 155 -16.08 -23.53 10.90
C PRO A 155 -14.86 -23.23 10.03
N LYS A 156 -14.45 -24.21 9.22
CA LYS A 156 -13.27 -24.11 8.34
C LYS A 156 -13.42 -22.96 7.35
N GLU A 157 -14.63 -22.74 6.85
CA GLU A 157 -14.99 -21.70 5.90
C GLU A 157 -14.62 -20.31 6.42
N ALA A 158 -14.94 -20.07 7.69
CA ALA A 158 -14.59 -18.83 8.35
C ALA A 158 -13.08 -18.75 8.56
N LYS A 159 -12.43 -19.83 9.04
CA LYS A 159 -10.96 -19.87 9.26
C LYS A 159 -10.17 -19.54 7.98
N GLU A 160 -10.56 -20.13 6.86
CA GLU A 160 -9.94 -19.99 5.54
C GLU A 160 -10.43 -18.75 4.78
N ARG A 161 -11.45 -18.05 5.31
CA ARG A 161 -11.99 -16.79 4.79
C ARG A 161 -12.62 -16.94 3.40
N ILE A 162 -13.34 -18.04 3.20
CA ILE A 162 -13.86 -18.42 1.88
C ILE A 162 -15.20 -17.77 1.53
N ARG A 163 -15.97 -17.30 2.52
CA ARG A 163 -17.29 -16.68 2.34
C ARG A 163 -17.41 -15.34 3.06
N VAL A 164 -18.34 -14.51 2.59
CA VAL A 164 -18.77 -13.29 3.29
C VAL A 164 -19.73 -13.68 4.41
N GLY A 165 -19.71 -12.91 5.50
CA GLY A 165 -20.61 -13.09 6.65
C GLY A 165 -19.94 -13.67 7.89
N ASP A 166 -18.63 -13.90 7.83
CA ASP A 166 -17.81 -14.26 8.99
C ASP A 166 -17.12 -13.00 9.50
N TRP A 167 -17.58 -12.46 10.63
CA TRP A 167 -17.18 -11.13 11.09
C TRP A 167 -16.23 -11.17 12.30
N GLU A 168 -15.21 -10.32 12.31
CA GLU A 168 -14.39 -10.03 13.49
C GLU A 168 -14.85 -8.72 14.15
N LEU A 169 -15.06 -8.75 15.47
CA LEU A 169 -15.49 -7.64 16.33
C LEU A 169 -14.31 -7.10 17.11
N ASP A 170 -14.13 -5.78 17.23
CA ASP A 170 -13.17 -5.14 18.13
C ASP A 170 -13.73 -3.84 18.69
N THR A 171 -13.13 -3.34 19.78
CA THR A 171 -13.33 -1.96 20.21
C THR A 171 -12.04 -1.16 20.18
N VAL A 172 -12.11 0.05 19.63
CA VAL A 172 -10.97 0.97 19.51
C VAL A 172 -11.16 2.13 20.46
N VAL A 173 -10.19 2.33 21.37
CA VAL A 173 -10.18 3.43 22.34
C VAL A 173 -9.28 4.59 21.92
N GLY A 174 -9.65 5.79 22.36
CA GLY A 174 -8.98 7.05 22.04
C GLY A 174 -7.80 7.36 22.97
N CYS A 175 -7.91 8.47 23.71
CA CYS A 175 -7.00 8.82 24.80
C CYS A 175 -7.36 8.10 26.09
N LYS A 176 -6.43 8.11 27.06
CA LYS A 176 -6.69 7.59 28.40
C LYS A 176 -7.68 8.52 29.10
N GLY A 177 -8.62 7.94 29.86
CA GLY A 177 -9.60 8.68 30.66
C GLY A 177 -10.94 8.94 29.95
N THR A 178 -11.01 8.80 28.62
CA THR A 178 -12.28 8.91 27.88
C THR A 178 -13.00 7.58 27.85
N LYS A 179 -14.32 7.62 27.99
CA LYS A 179 -15.17 6.42 27.94
C LYS A 179 -15.50 6.03 26.50
N SER A 180 -15.60 7.01 25.60
CA SER A 180 -15.99 6.81 24.21
C SER A 180 -15.06 5.86 23.47
N CYS A 181 -15.65 5.06 22.59
CA CYS A 181 -14.93 4.09 21.79
C CYS A 181 -15.59 3.90 20.43
N LEU A 182 -14.87 3.29 19.49
CA LEU A 182 -15.46 2.81 18.25
C LEU A 182 -15.66 1.31 18.36
N LEU A 183 -16.85 0.83 18.01
CA LEU A 183 -17.03 -0.57 17.66
C LEU A 183 -16.60 -0.74 16.19
N THR A 184 -15.79 -1.75 15.90
CA THR A 184 -15.38 -2.09 14.55
C THR A 184 -15.75 -3.55 14.26
N ILE A 185 -16.46 -3.76 13.16
CA ILE A 185 -16.91 -5.07 12.70
C ILE A 185 -16.37 -5.27 11.28
N VAL A 186 -15.55 -6.31 11.07
CA VAL A 186 -14.87 -6.51 9.78
C VAL A 186 -15.13 -7.90 9.23
N ASP A 187 -15.65 -7.96 8.01
CA ASP A 187 -15.85 -9.24 7.31
C ASP A 187 -14.48 -9.86 6.97
N ARG A 188 -14.32 -11.16 7.24
CA ARG A 188 -13.02 -11.81 7.16
C ARG A 188 -12.58 -12.10 5.72
N LYS A 189 -13.51 -12.29 4.77
CA LYS A 189 -13.21 -12.50 3.34
C LYS A 189 -12.92 -11.18 2.64
N SER A 190 -13.94 -10.33 2.54
CA SER A 190 -13.94 -9.05 1.81
C SER A 190 -13.16 -7.95 2.52
N ARG A 191 -12.94 -8.07 3.83
CA ARG A 191 -12.35 -7.01 4.67
C ARG A 191 -13.21 -5.76 4.79
N TYR A 192 -14.49 -5.88 4.50
CA TYR A 192 -15.45 -4.79 4.61
C TYR A 192 -15.63 -4.39 6.06
N LEU A 193 -15.39 -3.12 6.35
CA LEU A 193 -15.49 -2.54 7.68
C LEU A 193 -16.87 -1.90 7.84
N LYS A 194 -17.52 -2.21 8.96
CA LYS A 194 -18.59 -1.42 9.56
C LYS A 194 -18.09 -0.88 10.90
N SER A 195 -18.44 0.36 11.22
CA SER A 195 -18.06 0.96 12.50
C SER A 195 -19.17 1.85 13.03
N MET A 196 -19.22 2.01 14.36
CA MET A 196 -20.16 2.88 15.05
C MET A 196 -19.47 3.53 16.25
N LEU A 197 -19.79 4.81 16.49
CA LEU A 197 -19.35 5.53 17.69
C LEU A 197 -20.19 5.13 18.90
N LEU A 198 -19.52 4.80 20.01
CA LEU A 198 -20.17 4.46 21.27
C LEU A 198 -19.70 5.39 22.40
N PRO A 199 -20.59 5.84 23.29
CA PRO A 199 -20.24 6.71 24.41
C PRO A 199 -19.44 5.99 25.49
N ASP A 200 -19.57 4.66 25.59
CA ASP A 200 -18.77 3.81 26.46
C ASP A 200 -18.69 2.37 25.97
N ARG A 201 -17.78 1.58 26.58
CA ARG A 201 -17.56 0.14 26.30
C ARG A 201 -18.44 -0.77 27.15
N LYS A 202 -19.63 -0.33 27.59
CA LYS A 202 -20.53 -1.21 28.36
C LYS A 202 -21.06 -2.32 27.45
N ALA A 203 -21.05 -3.55 27.97
CA ALA A 203 -21.36 -4.75 27.19
C ALA A 203 -22.73 -4.69 26.52
N ASN A 204 -23.76 -4.23 27.23
CA ASN A 204 -25.11 -4.09 26.70
C ASN A 204 -25.21 -3.10 25.52
N ARG A 205 -24.40 -2.02 25.53
CA ARG A 205 -24.37 -1.05 24.43
C ARG A 205 -23.62 -1.61 23.23
N VAL A 206 -22.51 -2.29 23.47
CA VAL A 206 -21.74 -2.98 22.42
C VAL A 206 -22.60 -4.05 21.76
N ALA A 207 -23.31 -4.88 22.52
CA ALA A 207 -24.23 -5.89 22.00
C ALA A 207 -25.32 -5.29 21.10
N LYS A 208 -26.02 -4.25 21.59
CA LYS A 208 -27.04 -3.53 20.80
C LYS A 208 -26.47 -2.90 19.52
N ALA A 209 -25.26 -2.37 19.58
CA ALA A 209 -24.60 -1.79 18.41
C ALA A 209 -24.20 -2.85 17.37
N ILE A 210 -23.75 -4.03 17.82
CA ILE A 210 -23.50 -5.19 16.94
C ILE A 210 -24.80 -5.60 16.24
N GLU A 211 -25.88 -5.75 17.00
CA GLU A 211 -27.21 -6.09 16.46
C GLU A 211 -27.65 -5.07 15.39
N LEU A 212 -27.48 -3.77 15.65
CA LEU A 212 -27.86 -2.71 14.71
C LEU A 212 -27.02 -2.73 13.43
N LEU A 213 -25.70 -2.88 13.54
CA LEU A 213 -24.79 -2.89 12.39
C LEU A 213 -24.97 -4.12 11.48
N LEU A 214 -25.40 -5.24 12.04
CA LEU A 214 -25.51 -6.53 11.36
C LEU A 214 -26.96 -6.97 11.07
N LYS A 215 -27.98 -6.19 11.46
CA LYS A 215 -29.40 -6.54 11.31
C LYS A 215 -29.81 -7.04 9.92
N ASN A 216 -29.24 -6.44 8.87
CA ASN A 216 -29.57 -6.72 7.47
C ASN A 216 -28.41 -7.41 6.73
N GLU A 217 -27.44 -7.96 7.47
CA GLU A 217 -26.26 -8.59 6.89
C GLU A 217 -26.36 -10.11 7.02
N VAL A 218 -25.66 -10.82 6.14
CA VAL A 218 -25.43 -12.24 6.34
C VAL A 218 -24.44 -12.41 7.48
N VAL A 219 -24.82 -13.19 8.50
CA VAL A 219 -23.98 -13.47 9.67
C VAL A 219 -23.91 -14.97 9.87
N HIS A 220 -22.76 -15.55 9.55
CA HIS A 220 -22.47 -16.97 9.76
C HIS A 220 -21.73 -17.21 11.08
N THR A 221 -20.75 -16.36 11.38
CA THR A 221 -19.99 -16.43 12.63
C THR A 221 -19.54 -15.05 13.08
N LEU A 222 -19.40 -14.88 14.38
CA LEU A 222 -18.81 -13.69 15.00
C LEU A 222 -17.54 -14.09 15.76
N THR A 223 -16.55 -13.20 15.76
CA THR A 223 -15.27 -13.42 16.44
C THR A 223 -14.89 -12.22 17.29
N ALA A 224 -14.65 -12.40 18.58
CA ALA A 224 -14.18 -11.33 19.47
C ALA A 224 -12.93 -11.78 20.26
N ASP A 225 -12.28 -10.85 20.99
CA ASP A 225 -11.42 -11.23 22.11
C ASP A 225 -12.27 -11.37 23.36
N ASN A 226 -11.63 -11.85 24.42
CA ASN A 226 -12.22 -11.98 25.75
C ASN A 226 -12.39 -10.63 26.48
N GLY A 227 -12.51 -9.52 25.74
CA GLY A 227 -12.77 -8.20 26.32
C GLY A 227 -14.11 -8.19 27.07
N LYS A 228 -14.13 -7.53 28.24
CA LYS A 228 -15.34 -7.43 29.07
C LYS A 228 -16.50 -6.75 28.34
N GLU A 229 -16.20 -5.91 27.35
CA GLU A 229 -17.20 -5.28 26.50
C GLU A 229 -18.01 -6.27 25.65
N PHE A 230 -17.54 -7.51 25.50
CA PHE A 230 -18.22 -8.57 24.76
C PHE A 230 -18.90 -9.60 25.68
N SER A 231 -19.04 -9.32 26.99
CA SER A 231 -19.62 -10.27 27.94
C SER A 231 -21.10 -10.59 27.67
N ASP A 232 -21.83 -9.69 27.02
CA ASP A 232 -23.25 -9.87 26.67
C ASP A 232 -23.42 -10.62 25.32
N PHE A 233 -22.41 -11.38 24.88
CA PHE A 233 -22.42 -12.10 23.60
C PHE A 233 -23.63 -13.03 23.41
N ARG A 234 -24.16 -13.65 24.48
CA ARG A 234 -25.37 -14.49 24.40
C ARG A 234 -26.62 -13.72 23.95
N GLN A 235 -26.65 -12.41 24.15
CA GLN A 235 -27.69 -11.56 23.58
C GLN A 235 -27.55 -11.50 22.06
N VAL A 236 -26.32 -11.26 21.59
CA VAL A 236 -25.97 -11.18 20.18
C VAL A 236 -26.25 -12.50 19.47
N GLU A 237 -25.83 -13.64 20.05
CA GLU A 237 -26.08 -14.98 19.50
C GLU A 237 -27.57 -15.23 19.28
N ARG A 238 -28.41 -14.92 20.28
CA ARG A 238 -29.87 -15.09 20.18
C ARG A 238 -30.50 -14.16 19.15
N LYS A 239 -30.04 -12.92 19.05
CA LYS A 239 -30.65 -11.91 18.16
C LYS A 239 -30.25 -12.08 16.70
N LEU A 240 -29.02 -12.50 16.44
CA LEU A 240 -28.50 -12.72 15.10
C LEU A 240 -28.53 -14.19 14.66
N ASN A 241 -29.00 -15.09 15.52
CA ASN A 241 -29.04 -16.53 15.30
C ASN A 241 -27.70 -17.09 14.78
N THR A 242 -26.62 -16.75 15.47
CA THR A 242 -25.24 -17.05 15.09
C THR A 242 -24.42 -17.41 16.32
N ASP A 243 -23.27 -18.05 16.11
CA ASP A 243 -22.30 -18.31 17.16
C ASP A 243 -21.26 -17.20 17.30
N VAL A 244 -20.87 -16.91 18.55
CA VAL A 244 -19.75 -16.02 18.87
C VAL A 244 -18.56 -16.84 19.39
N PHE A 245 -17.44 -16.72 18.69
CA PHE A 245 -16.18 -17.38 19.01
C PHE A 245 -15.16 -16.41 19.60
N PHE A 246 -14.37 -16.88 20.56
CA PHE A 246 -13.39 -16.06 21.26
C PHE A 246 -11.96 -16.50 20.96
N ALA A 247 -11.10 -15.54 20.63
CA ALA A 247 -9.68 -15.77 20.44
C ALA A 247 -9.00 -16.21 21.74
N ASP A 248 -7.93 -17.00 21.62
CA ASP A 248 -7.16 -17.43 22.78
C ASP A 248 -6.51 -16.23 23.49
N PRO A 249 -6.34 -16.31 24.82
CA PRO A 249 -5.47 -15.38 25.52
C PRO A 249 -4.09 -15.32 24.86
N TYR A 250 -3.51 -14.12 24.79
CA TYR A 250 -2.18 -13.88 24.21
C TYR A 250 -2.05 -14.13 22.69
N ALA A 251 -3.15 -14.37 21.97
CA ALA A 251 -3.14 -14.73 20.56
C ALA A 251 -3.74 -13.67 19.62
N SER A 252 -3.24 -12.42 19.69
CA SER A 252 -3.76 -11.32 18.86
C SER A 252 -3.71 -11.60 17.34
N TRP A 253 -2.77 -12.44 16.89
CA TRP A 253 -2.66 -12.84 15.48
C TRP A 253 -3.88 -13.60 14.96
N GLN A 254 -4.66 -14.24 15.84
CA GLN A 254 -5.90 -14.94 15.46
C GLN A 254 -7.01 -13.99 15.00
N ARG A 255 -6.85 -12.68 15.27
CA ARG A 255 -7.72 -11.58 14.85
C ARG A 255 -6.99 -10.55 13.99
N GLY A 256 -6.06 -11.03 13.16
CA GLY A 256 -5.23 -10.16 12.31
C GLY A 256 -6.02 -9.28 11.32
N THR A 257 -7.29 -9.59 11.04
CA THR A 257 -8.14 -8.76 10.17
C THR A 257 -8.49 -7.45 10.86
N ASN A 258 -8.92 -7.53 12.12
CA ASN A 258 -9.23 -6.35 12.92
C ASN A 258 -7.99 -5.53 13.25
N GLU A 259 -6.87 -6.17 13.61
CA GLU A 259 -5.63 -5.43 13.89
C GLU A 259 -5.21 -4.59 12.67
N ASN A 260 -5.24 -5.18 11.47
CA ASN A 260 -4.89 -4.47 10.24
C ASN A 260 -5.85 -3.31 9.96
N THR A 261 -7.16 -3.55 10.10
CA THR A 261 -8.22 -2.59 9.79
C THR A 261 -8.24 -1.44 10.79
N ASN A 262 -8.04 -1.72 12.08
CA ASN A 262 -7.88 -0.71 13.12
C ASN A 262 -6.64 0.13 12.87
N GLY A 263 -5.56 -0.47 12.36
CA GLY A 263 -4.40 0.26 11.86
C GLY A 263 -4.69 1.21 10.68
N LEU A 264 -5.72 0.94 9.86
CA LEU A 264 -6.18 1.87 8.81
C LEU A 264 -7.01 3.00 9.42
N LEU A 265 -7.93 2.69 10.33
CA LEU A 265 -8.72 3.70 11.05
C LEU A 265 -7.84 4.71 11.80
N ARG A 266 -6.70 4.28 12.35
CA ARG A 266 -5.74 5.17 13.03
C ARG A 266 -5.09 6.23 12.13
N GLU A 267 -5.23 6.13 10.80
CA GLU A 267 -4.83 7.21 9.89
C GLU A 267 -5.75 8.42 9.99
N PHE A 268 -7.02 8.19 10.33
CA PHE A 268 -8.07 9.21 10.45
C PHE A 268 -8.35 9.59 11.91
N ILE A 269 -8.25 8.60 12.81
CA ILE A 269 -8.51 8.76 14.25
C ILE A 269 -7.24 8.36 15.04
N PRO A 270 -6.26 9.28 15.15
CA PRO A 270 -4.98 9.00 15.81
C PRO A 270 -5.14 8.56 17.27
N LYS A 271 -4.19 7.77 17.78
CA LYS A 271 -4.12 7.46 19.21
C LYS A 271 -3.93 8.76 20.01
N GLY A 272 -4.57 8.83 21.20
CA GLY A 272 -4.44 9.99 22.08
C GLY A 272 -5.37 11.15 21.75
N LYS A 273 -6.19 11.05 20.71
CA LYS A 273 -7.36 11.92 20.50
C LYS A 273 -8.57 11.31 21.18
N ASP A 274 -9.42 12.15 21.75
CA ASP A 274 -10.73 11.71 22.25
C ASP A 274 -11.57 11.27 21.05
N ILE A 275 -12.15 10.08 21.14
CA ILE A 275 -13.02 9.53 20.10
C ILE A 275 -14.38 10.24 20.13
N GLY A 276 -14.82 10.75 21.28
CA GLY A 276 -16.07 11.47 21.44
C GLY A 276 -16.14 12.80 20.68
N THR A 277 -15.03 13.33 20.17
CA THR A 277 -15.03 14.58 19.39
C THR A 277 -15.38 14.37 17.91
N TYR A 278 -15.44 13.12 17.45
CA TYR A 278 -15.81 12.80 16.08
C TYR A 278 -17.32 12.62 15.97
N THR A 279 -17.91 13.03 14.86
CA THR A 279 -19.32 12.75 14.57
C THR A 279 -19.48 11.40 13.87
N GLU A 280 -20.69 10.86 13.87
CA GLU A 280 -20.98 9.61 13.15
C GLU A 280 -20.79 9.80 11.64
N GLU A 281 -21.14 10.97 11.08
CA GLU A 281 -20.95 11.29 9.67
C GLU A 281 -19.47 11.26 9.27
N GLN A 282 -18.59 11.86 10.10
CA GLN A 282 -17.15 11.80 9.88
C GLN A 282 -16.62 10.36 9.94
N LEU A 283 -17.12 9.56 10.88
CA LEU A 283 -16.75 8.15 10.97
C LEU A 283 -17.16 7.39 9.70
N GLN A 284 -18.39 7.60 9.20
CA GLN A 284 -18.86 6.93 7.99
C GLN A 284 -18.09 7.36 6.74
N GLU A 285 -17.64 8.62 6.64
CA GLU A 285 -16.72 9.06 5.59
C GLU A 285 -15.40 8.27 5.65
N TYR A 286 -14.80 8.12 6.83
CA TYR A 286 -13.55 7.37 7.00
C TYR A 286 -13.72 5.89 6.67
N VAL A 287 -14.83 5.29 7.10
CA VAL A 287 -15.19 3.90 6.77
C VAL A 287 -15.34 3.74 5.25
N HIS A 288 -16.02 4.68 4.58
CA HIS A 288 -16.14 4.68 3.12
C HIS A 288 -14.77 4.74 2.43
N MET A 289 -13.89 5.64 2.87
CA MET A 289 -12.52 5.74 2.33
C MET A 289 -11.69 4.46 2.56
N ILE A 290 -11.91 3.76 3.68
CA ILE A 290 -11.25 2.49 3.97
C ILE A 290 -11.80 1.35 3.11
N ASN A 291 -13.12 1.30 2.90
CA ASN A 291 -13.77 0.24 2.13
C ASN A 291 -13.55 0.38 0.63
N THR A 292 -13.42 1.61 0.12
CA THR A 292 -13.08 1.92 -1.28
C THR A 292 -11.58 1.89 -1.58
N ARG A 293 -10.73 1.64 -0.58
CA ARG A 293 -9.29 1.52 -0.75
C ARG A 293 -8.92 0.17 -1.40
N PRO A 294 -8.16 0.16 -2.51
CA PRO A 294 -7.64 -1.06 -3.14
C PRO A 294 -6.79 -1.89 -2.17
N ARG A 295 -7.00 -3.20 -2.10
CA ARG A 295 -6.25 -4.09 -1.20
C ARG A 295 -5.49 -5.15 -1.98
N LYS A 296 -4.16 -5.21 -1.80
CA LYS A 296 -3.31 -6.24 -2.43
C LYS A 296 -3.77 -7.68 -2.13
N THR A 297 -4.28 -7.91 -0.92
CA THR A 297 -4.83 -9.21 -0.50
C THR A 297 -6.10 -9.61 -1.25
N LEU A 298 -6.73 -8.68 -1.96
CA LEU A 298 -7.95 -8.88 -2.75
C LEU A 298 -7.66 -8.63 -4.24
N GLY A 299 -6.41 -8.85 -4.70
CA GLY A 299 -6.03 -8.56 -6.09
C GLY A 299 -6.20 -7.09 -6.48
N TYR A 300 -6.02 -6.16 -5.53
CA TYR A 300 -6.27 -4.72 -5.70
C TYR A 300 -7.72 -4.32 -5.97
N GLN A 301 -8.68 -5.22 -5.75
CA GLN A 301 -10.09 -4.85 -5.59
C GLN A 301 -10.31 -4.11 -4.26
N THR A 302 -11.42 -3.38 -4.18
CA THR A 302 -11.87 -2.68 -2.96
C THR A 302 -12.66 -3.65 -2.08
N ALA A 303 -12.68 -3.41 -0.77
CA ALA A 303 -13.48 -4.23 0.14
C ALA A 303 -14.97 -4.12 -0.19
N SER A 304 -15.43 -2.92 -0.58
CA SER A 304 -16.83 -2.70 -1.03
C SER A 304 -17.18 -3.60 -2.21
N ASN A 305 -16.32 -3.69 -3.23
CA ASN A 305 -16.62 -4.49 -4.42
C ASN A 305 -16.72 -5.97 -4.09
N VAL A 306 -15.76 -6.49 -3.31
CA VAL A 306 -15.78 -7.92 -2.91
C VAL A 306 -16.97 -8.25 -2.02
N TYR A 307 -17.40 -7.30 -1.18
CA TYR A 307 -18.54 -7.48 -0.29
C TYR A 307 -19.89 -7.46 -1.02
N LEU A 308 -20.07 -6.53 -1.95
CA LEU A 308 -21.31 -6.35 -2.72
C LEU A 308 -21.45 -7.34 -3.88
N SER A 309 -20.36 -7.96 -4.31
CA SER A 309 -20.33 -8.95 -5.38
C SER A 309 -19.54 -10.19 -4.93
N PRO A 310 -20.05 -10.94 -3.93
CA PRO A 310 -19.36 -12.11 -3.44
C PRO A 310 -19.33 -13.19 -4.52
N THR A 311 -18.12 -13.46 -5.04
CA THR A 311 -17.84 -14.65 -5.87
C THR A 311 -17.66 -15.90 -5.03
#